data_AF-R1EKZ1-F1
#
_entry.id   AF-R1EKZ1-F1
#
_cell.length_a   1.000
_cell.length_b   1.000
_cell.length_c   1.000
_cell.angle_alpha   90.00
_cell.angle_beta   90.00
_cell.angle_gamma   90.00
#
_symmetry.space_group_name_H-M   'P 1'
#
loop_
_entity.id
_entity.type
_entity.pdbx_description
1 polymer ?
#
loop_
_entity_poly.entity_id
_entity_poly.type
_entity_poly.pdbx_seq_one_letter_code
_entity_poly.pdbx_strand_id
1 'polypeptide(L)'
;MASLLRLVVAIAITATLVVHSRAEFNPDGTANLFVYYAQASGRNASLARALWDLFGEGTASPDLRPLGNVTIDGFDIDHEVGSPSNYDTFTKTLRSLLATASKPMWISAAPLCALSNRSIGPKTLALVDFIFVRFYNAKGCSIGTKGFAASLVKWYETMPEPLAAFPKFYLSGLSFDNNNSGFVPPSEFADAVRLARTPDMQRFNENKFGGVALWDGSRGLATMAGNGHDFLAYTKNVLEAA
;
A
#
# COMPACT_ATOMS: atom_id res chain seq x y z
N MET A 1 -27.33 5.42 -12.48
CA MET A 1 -26.44 4.25 -12.26
C MET A 1 -25.62 4.55 -11.02
N ALA A 2 -26.00 3.95 -9.89
CA ALA A 2 -25.30 4.13 -8.62
C ALA A 2 -24.02 3.27 -8.63
N SER A 3 -22.86 3.92 -8.62
CA SER A 3 -21.58 3.23 -8.40
C SER A 3 -21.43 2.97 -6.91
N LEU A 4 -21.42 1.69 -6.51
CA LEU A 4 -21.13 1.29 -5.14
C LEU A 4 -19.68 1.68 -4.81
N LEU A 5 -19.51 2.63 -3.89
CA LEU A 5 -18.25 2.93 -3.25
C LEU A 5 -17.87 1.74 -2.35
N ARG A 6 -16.93 0.90 -2.78
CA ARG A 6 -16.38 -0.17 -1.94
C ARG A 6 -15.22 0.40 -1.15
N LEU A 7 -15.43 0.60 0.15
CA LEU A 7 -14.37 0.93 1.11
C LEU A 7 -13.45 -0.29 1.22
N VAL A 8 -12.16 -0.08 1.02
CA VAL A 8 -11.11 -1.11 1.06
C VAL A 8 -10.15 -0.71 2.17
N VAL A 9 -9.63 -1.67 2.92
CA VAL A 9 -8.63 -1.45 3.97
C VAL A 9 -7.46 -2.39 3.69
N ALA A 10 -6.29 -1.87 3.29
CA ALA A 10 -5.06 -2.66 3.33
C ALA A 10 -4.33 -2.39 4.65
N ILE A 11 -3.87 -3.47 5.29
CA ILE A 11 -3.09 -3.40 6.53
C ILE A 11 -1.63 -3.54 6.14
N ALA A 12 -0.84 -2.48 6.37
CA ALA A 12 0.61 -2.50 6.25
C ALA A 12 1.23 -2.90 7.59
N ILE A 13 2.06 -3.95 7.61
CA ILE A 13 2.78 -4.41 8.82
C ILE A 13 4.22 -3.92 8.71
N THR A 14 4.63 -3.01 9.60
CA THR A 14 6.00 -2.45 9.66
C THR A 14 6.77 -3.03 10.84
N ALA A 15 8.01 -3.49 10.59
CA ALA A 15 8.93 -3.97 11.63
C ALA A 15 9.86 -2.84 12.07
N THR A 16 9.53 -2.22 13.21
CA THR A 16 10.38 -1.61 14.26
C THR A 16 9.60 -0.49 14.92
N LEU A 17 8.99 -0.78 16.08
CA LEU A 17 8.75 0.12 17.20
C LEU A 17 8.22 -0.71 18.39
N VAL A 18 8.57 -0.28 19.60
CA VAL A 18 8.52 -1.02 20.86
C VAL A 18 7.08 -1.20 21.38
N VAL A 19 6.74 -2.47 21.66
CA VAL A 19 5.83 -3.05 22.69
C VAL A 19 4.37 -2.54 22.83
N HIS A 20 3.47 -3.51 22.63
CA HIS A 20 2.01 -3.61 22.87
C HIS A 20 1.06 -2.90 21.90
N SER A 21 0.61 -3.66 20.90
CA SER A 21 -0.76 -3.60 20.38
C SER A 21 -1.05 -4.86 19.57
N ARG A 22 -2.01 -5.66 20.06
CA ARG A 22 -2.70 -6.68 19.25
C ARG A 22 -3.65 -5.93 18.31
N ALA A 23 -3.82 -6.42 17.09
CA ALA A 23 -4.79 -5.88 16.15
C ALA A 23 -6.21 -6.26 16.60
N GLU A 24 -6.87 -5.37 17.31
CA GLU A 24 -8.33 -5.36 17.51
C GLU A 24 -8.90 -4.10 16.86
N PHE A 25 -10.01 -4.26 16.14
CA PHE A 25 -10.76 -3.16 15.54
C PHE A 25 -11.44 -2.38 16.67
N ASN A 26 -10.83 -1.28 17.10
CA ASN A 26 -11.36 -0.39 18.15
C ASN A 26 -11.85 0.93 17.50
N PRO A 27 -13.18 1.14 17.38
CA PRO A 27 -13.76 2.33 16.76
C PRO A 27 -13.52 3.65 17.53
N ASP A 28 -12.87 3.62 18.70
CA ASP A 28 -12.89 4.75 19.64
C ASP A 28 -11.51 5.41 19.88
N GLY A 29 -10.46 5.09 19.11
CA GLY A 29 -9.28 5.95 19.08
C GLY A 29 -7.95 5.30 18.72
N THR A 30 -7.15 6.05 17.95
CA THR A 30 -5.69 5.92 17.72
C THR A 30 -5.17 4.96 16.64
N ALA A 31 -5.94 4.66 15.58
CA ALA A 31 -5.43 3.95 14.41
C ALA A 31 -5.46 4.79 13.12
N ASN A 32 -4.41 4.65 12.32
CA ASN A 32 -4.25 5.35 11.05
C ASN A 32 -5.27 4.87 10.02
N LEU A 33 -6.16 5.77 9.60
CA LEU A 33 -7.12 5.50 8.53
C LEU A 33 -6.50 5.91 7.18
N PHE A 34 -6.54 5.03 6.20
CA PHE A 34 -6.22 5.35 4.81
C PHE A 34 -7.50 5.28 3.99
N VAL A 35 -7.84 6.38 3.31
CA VAL A 35 -8.96 6.41 2.37
C VAL A 35 -8.45 6.04 0.99
N TYR A 36 -8.98 4.96 0.44
CA TYR A 36 -8.70 4.49 -0.91
C TYR A 36 -9.61 5.22 -1.89
N TYR A 37 -9.04 5.77 -2.96
CA TYR A 37 -9.81 6.35 -4.04
C TYR A 37 -9.41 5.75 -5.39
N ALA A 38 -10.31 4.92 -5.92
CA ALA A 38 -10.25 4.44 -7.29
C ALA A 38 -11.11 5.35 -8.18
N GLN A 39 -10.47 5.94 -9.19
CA GLN A 39 -11.06 6.62 -10.34
C GLN A 39 -11.34 8.12 -10.22
N ALA A 40 -10.31 8.90 -10.51
CA ALA A 40 -10.51 10.17 -11.19
C ALA A 40 -9.39 10.37 -12.19
N SER A 41 -9.70 11.02 -13.31
CA SER A 41 -8.63 11.58 -14.14
C SER A 41 -7.84 12.56 -13.26
N GLY A 42 -6.53 12.35 -13.08
CA GLY A 42 -5.66 13.22 -12.26
C GLY A 42 -5.55 14.69 -12.74
N ARG A 43 -6.40 15.10 -13.68
CA ARG A 43 -6.47 16.45 -14.28
C ARG A 43 -6.85 17.55 -13.30
N ASN A 44 -7.27 17.24 -12.08
CA ASN A 44 -7.85 18.25 -11.20
C ASN A 44 -7.23 18.27 -9.81
N ALA A 45 -6.45 19.33 -9.54
CA ALA A 45 -6.11 19.78 -8.19
C ALA A 45 -7.36 19.90 -7.29
N SER A 46 -8.54 20.11 -7.88
CA SER A 46 -9.84 20.12 -7.20
C SER A 46 -10.18 18.81 -6.50
N LEU A 47 -9.76 17.65 -7.03
CA LEU A 47 -10.00 16.38 -6.33
C LEU A 47 -9.12 16.27 -5.08
N ALA A 48 -7.83 16.61 -5.19
CA ALA A 48 -6.94 16.59 -4.03
C ALA A 48 -7.46 17.51 -2.91
N ARG A 49 -7.97 18.69 -3.27
CA ARG A 49 -8.64 19.60 -2.34
C ARG A 49 -9.91 18.99 -1.75
N ALA A 50 -10.79 18.42 -2.58
CA ALA A 50 -12.01 17.79 -2.08
C ALA A 50 -11.72 16.65 -1.10
N LEU A 51 -10.73 15.79 -1.39
CA LEU A 51 -10.32 14.72 -0.48
C LEU A 51 -9.72 15.27 0.81
N TRP A 52 -8.94 16.35 0.72
CA TRP A 52 -8.40 17.04 1.88
C TRP A 52 -9.50 17.63 2.77
N ASP A 53 -10.52 18.25 2.18
CA ASP A 53 -11.67 18.82 2.89
C ASP A 53 -12.58 17.76 3.52
N LEU A 54 -12.79 16.64 2.82
CA LEU A 54 -13.68 15.58 3.27
C LEU A 54 -13.07 14.65 4.32
N PHE A 55 -11.76 14.40 4.25
CA PHE A 55 -11.10 13.37 5.05
C PHE A 55 -9.84 13.85 5.79
N GLY A 56 -9.18 14.90 5.30
CA GLY A 56 -8.03 15.53 5.96
C GLY A 56 -8.44 16.62 6.95
N GLU A 57 -7.55 17.58 7.18
CA GLU A 57 -7.80 18.75 8.03
C GLU A 57 -8.34 19.96 7.26
N GLY A 58 -8.78 19.76 6.01
CA GLY A 58 -9.50 20.78 5.28
C GLY A 58 -10.83 21.09 5.95
N THR A 59 -11.26 22.35 5.87
CA THR A 59 -12.41 22.86 6.64
C THR A 59 -13.63 23.15 5.77
N ALA A 60 -13.52 22.97 4.44
CA ALA A 60 -14.66 23.17 3.57
C ALA A 60 -15.68 22.03 3.72
N SER A 61 -16.97 22.37 3.66
CA SER A 61 -18.07 21.40 3.66
C SER A 61 -18.08 20.42 4.85
N PRO A 62 -18.03 20.89 6.11
CA PRO A 62 -17.99 20.03 7.29
C PRO A 62 -19.16 19.04 7.36
N ASP A 63 -20.34 19.45 6.87
CA ASP A 63 -21.56 18.62 6.84
C ASP A 63 -21.47 17.43 5.86
N LEU A 64 -20.49 17.44 4.94
CA LEU A 64 -20.29 16.37 3.96
C LEU A 64 -19.22 15.36 4.37
N ARG A 65 -18.56 15.54 5.53
CA ARG A 65 -17.48 14.67 5.99
C ARG A 65 -17.99 13.28 6.32
N PRO A 66 -17.62 12.24 5.54
CA PRO A 66 -18.20 10.89 5.73
C PRO A 66 -17.82 10.24 7.05
N LEU A 67 -16.73 10.69 7.67
CA LEU A 67 -16.19 10.18 8.93
C LEU A 67 -16.40 11.17 10.09
N GLY A 68 -17.29 12.16 9.90
CA GLY A 68 -17.48 13.25 10.85
C GLY A 68 -16.17 13.99 11.15
N ASN A 69 -15.83 14.11 12.42
CA ASN A 69 -14.64 14.85 12.88
C ASN A 69 -13.33 14.05 12.82
N VAL A 70 -13.37 12.81 12.31
CA VAL A 70 -12.15 12.02 12.15
C VAL A 70 -11.31 12.60 11.02
N THR A 71 -10.02 12.81 11.31
CA THR A 71 -8.99 13.16 10.32
C THR A 71 -8.09 11.96 10.09
N ILE A 72 -8.01 11.54 8.84
CA ILE A 72 -7.21 10.37 8.43
C ILE A 72 -5.71 10.67 8.48
N ASP A 73 -4.87 9.66 8.25
CA ASP A 73 -3.41 9.80 8.34
C ASP A 73 -2.73 9.78 6.98
N GLY A 74 -3.51 9.56 5.92
CA GLY A 74 -2.99 9.57 4.58
C GLY A 74 -3.95 9.06 3.53
N PHE A 75 -3.48 9.08 2.30
CA PHE A 75 -4.25 8.66 1.13
C PHE A 75 -3.48 7.60 0.35
N ASP A 76 -4.17 6.53 -0.04
CA ASP A 76 -3.60 5.51 -0.92
C ASP A 76 -4.12 5.66 -2.35
N ILE A 77 -3.21 5.60 -3.31
CA ILE A 77 -3.50 5.61 -4.74
C ILE A 77 -3.50 4.17 -5.24
N ASP A 78 -4.67 3.52 -5.23
CA ASP A 78 -4.90 2.21 -5.85
C ASP A 78 -5.61 2.38 -7.21
N HIS A 79 -4.96 3.10 -8.12
CA HIS A 79 -5.49 3.27 -9.47
C HIS A 79 -5.16 2.04 -10.31
N GLU A 80 -6.17 1.23 -10.63
CA GLU A 80 -5.95 -0.07 -11.28
C GLU A 80 -6.14 -0.07 -12.81
N VAL A 81 -6.97 0.83 -13.33
CA VAL A 81 -7.40 0.79 -14.74
C VAL A 81 -7.46 2.19 -15.31
N GLY A 82 -6.83 2.41 -16.46
CA GLY A 82 -6.87 3.68 -17.18
C GLY A 82 -5.48 4.28 -17.39
N SER A 83 -5.46 5.50 -17.92
CA SER A 83 -4.20 6.19 -18.19
C SER A 83 -3.54 6.64 -16.87
N PRO A 84 -2.22 6.46 -16.72
CA PRO A 84 -1.47 6.98 -15.57
C PRO A 84 -1.34 8.52 -15.57
N SER A 85 -1.82 9.18 -16.63
CA SER A 85 -1.61 10.61 -16.84
C SER A 85 -2.24 11.46 -15.74
N ASN A 86 -1.51 12.49 -15.32
CA ASN A 86 -1.91 13.53 -14.37
C ASN A 86 -2.02 13.09 -12.90
N TYR A 87 -1.81 11.80 -12.57
CA TYR A 87 -1.75 11.39 -11.15
C TYR A 87 -0.57 12.04 -10.41
N ASP A 88 0.49 12.44 -11.11
CA ASP A 88 1.59 13.21 -10.55
C ASP A 88 1.16 14.63 -10.15
N THR A 89 0.32 15.30 -10.95
CA THR A 89 -0.26 16.61 -10.59
C THR A 89 -1.20 16.51 -9.39
N PHE A 90 -2.06 15.48 -9.37
CA PHE A 90 -2.91 15.17 -8.22
C PHE A 90 -2.06 14.97 -6.95
N THR A 91 -1.02 14.12 -7.04
CA THR A 91 -0.17 13.76 -5.90
C THR A 91 0.66 14.94 -5.41
N LYS A 92 1.18 15.78 -6.32
CA LYS A 92 1.85 17.05 -5.95
C LYS A 92 0.92 17.97 -5.19
N THR A 93 -0.29 18.16 -5.69
CA THR A 93 -1.29 19.03 -5.03
C THR A 93 -1.63 18.48 -3.65
N LEU A 94 -1.90 17.18 -3.55
CA LEU A 94 -2.21 16.52 -2.29
C LEU A 94 -1.05 16.66 -1.30
N ARG A 95 0.19 16.41 -1.73
CA ARG A 95 1.38 16.59 -0.89
C ARG A 95 1.50 18.00 -0.35
N SER A 96 1.22 19.03 -1.16
CA SER A 96 1.23 20.43 -0.70
C SER A 96 0.15 20.71 0.35
N LEU A 97 -1.02 20.08 0.26
CA LEU A 97 -2.06 20.18 1.29
C LEU A 97 -1.67 19.42 2.57
N LEU A 98 -1.15 18.21 2.44
CA LEU A 98 -0.69 17.42 3.60
C LEU A 98 0.45 18.11 4.36
N ALA A 99 1.28 18.91 3.68
CA ALA A 99 2.34 19.68 4.31
C ALA A 99 1.82 20.80 5.24
N THR A 100 0.53 21.16 5.15
CA THR A 100 -0.09 22.13 6.07
C THR A 100 -0.80 21.45 7.25
N ALA A 101 -0.79 20.12 7.32
CA ALA A 101 -1.43 19.38 8.39
C ALA A 101 -0.73 19.61 9.74
N SER A 102 -1.51 19.55 10.82
CA SER A 102 -1.02 19.65 12.20
C SER A 102 -0.24 18.41 12.65
N LYS A 103 -0.41 17.28 11.94
CA LYS A 103 0.27 16.01 12.17
C LYS A 103 0.95 15.50 10.89
N PRO A 104 1.95 14.61 11.01
CA PRO A 104 2.50 13.91 9.84
C PRO A 104 1.40 13.16 9.09
N MET A 105 1.37 13.31 7.76
CA MET A 105 0.44 12.61 6.89
C MET A 105 1.16 12.01 5.69
N TRP A 106 0.65 10.88 5.21
CA TRP A 106 1.33 10.01 4.27
C TRP A 106 0.57 9.87 2.96
N ILE A 107 1.30 9.59 1.88
CA ILE A 107 0.71 9.17 0.63
C ILE A 107 1.32 7.82 0.27
N SER A 108 0.51 6.88 -0.15
CA SER A 108 0.97 5.60 -0.69
C SER A 108 0.39 5.34 -2.07
N ALA A 109 0.94 4.34 -2.76
CA ALA A 109 0.41 3.86 -4.02
C ALA A 109 0.55 2.35 -4.14
N ALA A 110 -0.41 1.71 -4.82
CA ALA A 110 -0.48 0.26 -4.96
C ALA A 110 -0.36 -0.22 -6.43
N PRO A 111 0.80 -0.02 -7.11
CA PRO A 111 0.95 -0.45 -8.50
C PRO A 111 0.99 -1.99 -8.62
N LEU A 112 0.50 -2.53 -9.74
CA LEU A 112 0.73 -3.93 -10.11
C LEU A 112 2.22 -4.23 -10.33
N CYS A 113 2.63 -5.48 -10.09
CA CYS A 113 4.02 -5.91 -10.32
C CYS A 113 4.48 -5.78 -11.79
N ALA A 114 3.55 -5.75 -12.74
CA ALA A 114 3.85 -5.61 -14.16
C ALA A 114 4.34 -4.20 -14.47
N LEU A 115 5.50 -4.08 -15.14
CA LEU A 115 6.07 -2.77 -15.48
C LEU A 115 5.58 -2.21 -16.81
N SER A 116 4.96 -3.04 -17.65
CA SER A 116 4.27 -2.62 -18.86
C SER A 116 2.86 -2.11 -18.54
N ASN A 117 2.38 -1.12 -19.28
CA ASN A 117 1.02 -0.57 -19.17
C ASN A 117 0.61 -0.19 -17.74
N ARG A 118 1.53 0.41 -16.97
CA ARG A 118 1.26 0.81 -15.58
C ARG A 118 0.12 1.83 -15.53
N SER A 119 -0.87 1.56 -14.68
CA SER A 119 -1.90 2.51 -14.28
C SER A 119 -1.35 3.60 -13.35
N ILE A 120 -0.26 3.33 -12.61
CA ILE A 120 0.43 4.32 -11.78
C ILE A 120 1.85 4.52 -12.30
N GLY A 121 2.14 5.73 -12.80
CA GLY A 121 3.41 6.07 -13.44
C GLY A 121 4.53 6.41 -12.46
N PRO A 122 5.81 6.34 -12.90
CA PRO A 122 6.98 6.60 -12.04
C PRO A 122 7.00 8.02 -11.45
N LYS A 123 6.48 9.03 -12.16
CA LYS A 123 6.37 10.40 -11.64
C LYS A 123 5.46 10.49 -10.43
N THR A 124 4.36 9.73 -10.41
CA THR A 124 3.45 9.63 -9.26
C THR A 124 4.14 8.90 -8.11
N LEU A 125 4.76 7.75 -8.41
CA LEU A 125 5.48 6.96 -7.41
C LEU A 125 6.64 7.72 -6.75
N ALA A 126 7.24 8.70 -7.43
CA ALA A 126 8.31 9.53 -6.87
C ALA A 126 7.81 10.52 -5.79
N LEU A 127 6.49 10.69 -5.65
CA LEU A 127 5.88 11.67 -4.76
C LEU A 127 5.19 11.03 -3.54
N VAL A 128 5.19 9.71 -3.45
CA VAL A 128 4.58 8.96 -2.34
C VAL A 128 5.64 8.56 -1.32
N ASP A 129 5.19 8.18 -0.12
CA ASP A 129 6.04 7.69 0.97
C ASP A 129 6.20 6.16 0.89
N PHE A 130 5.12 5.46 0.50
CA PHE A 130 5.07 4.00 0.49
C PHE A 130 4.57 3.47 -0.87
N ILE A 131 5.23 2.45 -1.40
CA ILE A 131 4.82 1.77 -2.63
C ILE A 131 4.49 0.32 -2.30
N PHE A 132 3.20 -0.01 -2.29
CA PHE A 132 2.64 -1.35 -2.08
C PHE A 132 2.58 -2.10 -3.41
N VAL A 133 3.71 -2.62 -3.87
CA VAL A 133 3.74 -3.33 -5.17
C VAL A 133 2.94 -4.62 -5.06
N ARG A 134 1.87 -4.72 -5.85
CA ARG A 134 0.93 -5.85 -5.87
C ARG A 134 1.51 -6.98 -6.71
N PHE A 135 2.12 -7.96 -6.05
CA PHE A 135 2.62 -9.19 -6.70
C PHE A 135 1.54 -10.27 -6.75
N TYR A 136 0.35 -9.89 -7.21
CA TYR A 136 -0.80 -10.75 -7.41
C TYR A 136 -1.68 -10.22 -8.56
N ASN A 137 -2.62 -11.04 -9.03
CA ASN A 137 -3.51 -10.75 -10.16
C ASN A 137 -2.79 -10.43 -11.49
N ALA A 138 -1.51 -10.77 -11.62
CA ALA A 138 -0.70 -10.57 -12.81
C ALA A 138 0.22 -11.78 -13.01
N LYS A 139 -0.26 -12.81 -13.71
CA LYS A 139 0.40 -14.12 -13.86
C LYS A 139 1.88 -14.05 -14.24
N GLY A 140 2.27 -13.04 -15.04
CA GLY A 140 3.66 -12.84 -15.46
C GLY A 140 4.64 -12.44 -14.35
N CYS A 141 4.17 -11.99 -13.19
CA CYS A 141 5.02 -11.52 -12.09
C CYS A 141 4.49 -11.79 -10.67
N SER A 142 3.35 -12.45 -10.53
CA SER A 142 2.76 -12.73 -9.22
C SER A 142 3.61 -13.69 -8.39
N ILE A 143 3.53 -13.60 -7.06
CA ILE A 143 4.15 -14.56 -6.14
C ILE A 143 3.73 -15.99 -6.52
N GLY A 144 4.65 -16.95 -6.39
CA GLY A 144 4.43 -18.34 -6.78
C GLY A 144 4.58 -18.62 -8.28
N THR A 145 4.81 -17.60 -9.12
CA THR A 145 5.09 -17.79 -10.56
C THR A 145 6.57 -17.63 -10.91
N LYS A 146 6.98 -18.20 -12.05
CA LYS A 146 8.37 -18.12 -12.53
C LYS A 146 8.88 -16.68 -12.74
N GLY A 147 7.97 -15.73 -12.97
CA GLY A 147 8.33 -14.33 -13.22
C GLY A 147 8.47 -13.47 -11.97
N PHE A 148 8.10 -13.98 -10.79
CA PHE A 148 8.12 -13.23 -9.53
C PHE A 148 9.51 -12.64 -9.22
N ALA A 149 10.54 -13.50 -9.13
CA ALA A 149 11.88 -13.09 -8.72
C ALA A 149 12.47 -12.04 -9.68
N ALA A 150 12.30 -12.24 -11.00
CA ALA A 150 12.77 -11.28 -12.01
C ALA A 150 12.02 -9.92 -11.90
N SER A 151 10.71 -9.95 -11.65
CA SER A 151 9.93 -8.73 -11.43
C SER A 151 10.33 -8.01 -10.15
N LEU A 152 10.59 -8.74 -9.07
CA LEU A 152 11.05 -8.20 -7.79
C LEU A 152 12.38 -7.47 -7.94
N VAL A 153 13.38 -8.10 -8.59
CA VAL A 153 14.65 -7.45 -8.96
C VAL A 153 14.38 -6.15 -9.71
N LYS A 154 13.48 -6.20 -10.69
CA LYS A 154 13.22 -5.05 -11.55
C LYS A 154 12.52 -3.91 -10.81
N TRP A 155 11.72 -4.19 -9.80
CA TRP A 155 11.15 -3.16 -8.93
C TRP A 155 12.22 -2.46 -8.09
N TYR A 156 13.16 -3.20 -7.50
CA TYR A 156 14.29 -2.60 -6.80
C TYR A 156 15.17 -1.73 -7.71
N GLU A 157 15.37 -2.14 -8.97
CA GLU A 157 16.14 -1.37 -9.96
C GLU A 157 15.43 -0.11 -10.48
N THR A 158 14.10 -0.15 -10.61
CA THR A 158 13.33 0.87 -11.36
C THR A 158 12.41 1.70 -10.50
N MET A 159 12.39 1.46 -9.18
CA MET A 159 11.65 2.32 -8.29
C MET A 159 12.23 3.73 -8.27
N PRO A 160 11.41 4.75 -8.02
CA PRO A 160 11.90 6.11 -7.83
C PRO A 160 12.89 6.21 -6.68
N GLU A 161 13.91 7.04 -6.85
CA GLU A 161 14.95 7.30 -5.85
C GLU A 161 15.50 6.01 -5.20
N PRO A 162 16.02 5.04 -5.98
CA PRO A 162 16.35 3.70 -5.46
C PRO A 162 17.46 3.73 -4.40
N LEU A 163 18.29 4.78 -4.40
CA LEU A 163 19.35 5.00 -3.41
C LEU A 163 18.89 5.78 -2.17
N ALA A 164 17.72 6.44 -2.21
CA ALA A 164 17.18 7.19 -1.07
C ALA A 164 16.38 6.28 -0.13
N ALA A 165 16.14 6.72 1.11
CA ALA A 165 15.30 5.96 2.05
C ALA A 165 13.82 5.92 1.64
N PHE A 166 13.33 6.95 0.93
CA PHE A 166 11.95 7.07 0.48
C PHE A 166 11.87 7.27 -1.05
N PRO A 167 10.79 6.84 -1.70
CA PRO A 167 9.69 6.02 -1.16
C PRO A 167 10.18 4.64 -0.68
N LYS A 168 9.49 4.06 0.30
CA LYS A 168 9.73 2.71 0.81
C LYS A 168 9.04 1.69 -0.09
N PHE A 169 9.72 0.58 -0.35
CA PHE A 169 9.16 -0.55 -1.09
C PHE A 169 8.47 -1.53 -0.13
N TYR A 170 7.25 -1.92 -0.45
CA TYR A 170 6.50 -2.95 0.27
C TYR A 170 6.11 -4.08 -0.67
N LEU A 171 6.41 -5.32 -0.26
CA LEU A 171 5.98 -6.53 -0.95
C LEU A 171 4.51 -6.79 -0.63
N SER A 172 3.62 -6.71 -1.62
CA SER A 172 2.19 -6.93 -1.40
C SER A 172 1.68 -8.25 -1.98
N GLY A 173 0.98 -9.04 -1.16
CA GLY A 173 0.45 -10.37 -1.51
C GLY A 173 -1.05 -10.53 -1.21
N LEU A 174 -1.61 -11.67 -1.62
CA LEU A 174 -2.97 -12.07 -1.27
C LEU A 174 -2.97 -12.84 0.06
N SER A 175 -3.93 -12.54 0.92
CA SER A 175 -4.17 -13.28 2.17
C SER A 175 -5.20 -14.40 2.04
N PHE A 176 -5.75 -14.60 0.84
CA PHE A 176 -6.71 -15.65 0.52
C PHE A 176 -6.66 -16.00 -0.98
N ASP A 177 -7.14 -17.19 -1.32
CA ASP A 177 -7.30 -17.56 -2.72
C ASP A 177 -8.52 -16.84 -3.32
N ASN A 178 -8.26 -15.97 -4.29
CA ASN A 178 -9.27 -15.24 -5.04
C ASN A 178 -9.56 -15.87 -6.42
N ASN A 179 -9.10 -17.10 -6.66
CA ASN A 179 -9.16 -17.82 -7.94
C ASN A 179 -8.43 -17.12 -9.10
N ASN A 180 -7.40 -16.32 -8.81
CA ASN A 180 -6.53 -15.70 -9.82
C ASN A 180 -5.08 -16.17 -9.67
N SER A 181 -4.14 -15.27 -9.37
CA SER A 181 -2.72 -15.57 -9.29
C SER A 181 -2.08 -14.76 -8.17
N GLY A 182 -1.07 -15.32 -7.52
CA GLY A 182 -0.34 -14.65 -6.44
C GLY A 182 -0.78 -15.03 -5.03
N PHE A 183 -1.82 -15.86 -4.87
CA PHE A 183 -2.06 -16.50 -3.58
C PHE A 183 -1.08 -17.66 -3.41
N VAL A 184 -0.41 -17.67 -2.27
CA VAL A 184 0.42 -18.76 -1.78
C VAL A 184 0.16 -18.94 -0.28
N PRO A 185 0.37 -20.13 0.29
CA PRO A 185 0.25 -20.34 1.73
C PRO A 185 1.17 -19.40 2.54
N PRO A 186 0.87 -19.12 3.82
CA PRO A 186 1.66 -18.21 4.64
C PRO A 186 3.17 -18.51 4.68
N SER A 187 3.56 -19.79 4.69
CA SER A 187 4.96 -20.22 4.68
C SER A 187 5.69 -19.83 3.38
N GLU A 188 5.03 -19.98 2.23
CA GLU A 188 5.58 -19.59 0.93
C GLU A 188 5.60 -18.06 0.76
N PHE A 189 4.61 -17.35 1.33
CA PHE A 189 4.66 -15.89 1.39
C PHE A 189 5.85 -15.42 2.23
N ALA A 190 6.17 -16.11 3.33
CA ALA A 190 7.35 -15.83 4.13
C ALA A 190 8.65 -16.01 3.34
N ASP A 191 8.74 -17.00 2.45
CA ASP A 191 9.89 -17.14 1.54
C ASP A 191 10.00 -15.97 0.58
N ALA A 192 8.88 -15.46 0.05
CA ALA A 192 8.86 -14.25 -0.76
C ALA A 192 9.34 -13.01 0.03
N VAL A 193 8.96 -12.89 1.31
CA VAL A 193 9.44 -11.83 2.20
C VAL A 193 10.94 -11.92 2.44
N ARG A 194 11.45 -13.13 2.73
CA ARG A 194 12.90 -13.37 2.90
C ARG A 194 13.66 -13.03 1.62
N LEU A 195 13.14 -13.41 0.45
CA LEU A 195 13.74 -13.07 -0.84
C LEU A 195 13.81 -11.55 -1.05
N ALA A 196 12.74 -10.81 -0.71
CA ALA A 196 12.72 -9.35 -0.82
C ALA A 196 13.72 -8.63 0.09
N ARG A 197 14.26 -9.33 1.10
CA ARG A 197 15.19 -8.80 2.10
C ARG A 197 16.64 -9.27 1.92
N THR A 198 16.93 -10.05 0.88
CA THR A 198 18.31 -10.53 0.66
C THR A 198 19.27 -9.37 0.43
N PRO A 199 20.58 -9.54 0.73
CA PRO A 199 21.61 -8.54 0.43
C PRO A 199 21.57 -8.08 -1.04
N ASP A 200 21.28 -8.99 -1.97
CA ASP A 200 21.15 -8.65 -3.38
C ASP A 200 20.01 -7.67 -3.65
N MET A 201 18.86 -7.80 -2.98
CA MET A 201 17.78 -6.81 -3.11
C MET A 201 18.13 -5.50 -2.39
N GLN A 202 18.73 -5.60 -1.21
CA GLN A 202 19.11 -4.45 -0.39
C GLN A 202 20.36 -3.69 -0.90
N ARG A 203 21.03 -4.18 -1.96
CA ARG A 203 22.26 -3.58 -2.52
C ARG A 203 22.14 -2.12 -2.93
N PHE A 204 20.93 -1.64 -3.22
CA PHE A 204 20.68 -0.24 -3.58
C PHE A 204 20.58 0.66 -2.34
N ASN A 205 19.86 0.20 -1.32
CA ASN A 205 19.75 0.84 -0.02
C ASN A 205 19.13 -0.16 0.97
N GLU A 206 19.82 -0.46 2.08
CA GLU A 206 19.39 -1.40 3.11
C GLU A 206 18.11 -0.99 3.86
N ASN A 207 17.79 0.30 3.82
CA ASN A 207 16.58 0.86 4.40
C ASN A 207 15.44 0.89 3.38
N LYS A 208 15.57 0.30 2.19
CA LYS A 208 14.56 0.48 1.15
C LYS A 208 13.32 -0.37 1.33
N PHE A 209 13.50 -1.59 1.83
CA PHE A 209 12.38 -2.44 2.21
C PHE A 209 11.65 -1.85 3.43
N GLY A 210 10.37 -1.53 3.27
CA GLY A 210 9.51 -1.00 4.32
C GLY A 210 8.69 -2.08 5.04
N GLY A 211 8.47 -3.22 4.40
CA GLY A 211 7.65 -4.30 4.95
C GLY A 211 6.76 -4.96 3.90
N VAL A 212 5.57 -5.37 4.33
CA VAL A 212 4.58 -6.06 3.49
C VAL A 212 3.21 -5.42 3.60
N ALA A 213 2.38 -5.66 2.59
CA ALA A 213 0.94 -5.42 2.64
C ALA A 213 0.18 -6.69 2.21
N LEU A 214 -0.99 -6.91 2.80
CA LEU A 214 -1.82 -8.08 2.49
C LEU A 214 -3.22 -7.65 2.07
N TRP A 215 -3.67 -8.19 0.94
CA TRP A 215 -5.05 -8.04 0.47
C TRP A 215 -5.88 -9.26 0.88
N ASP A 216 -6.84 -9.15 1.81
CA ASP A 216 -7.10 -8.02 2.72
C ASP A 216 -7.02 -8.43 4.19
N GLY A 217 -7.25 -7.49 5.11
CA GLY A 217 -7.16 -7.74 6.55
C GLY A 217 -8.16 -8.78 7.05
N SER A 218 -9.43 -8.70 6.62
CA SER A 218 -10.47 -9.65 7.04
C SER A 218 -10.15 -11.08 6.63
N ARG A 219 -9.59 -11.23 5.42
CA ARG A 219 -9.16 -12.49 4.85
C ARG A 219 -7.88 -12.99 5.49
N GLY A 220 -6.97 -12.10 5.86
CA GLY A 220 -5.74 -12.44 6.57
C GLY A 220 -5.99 -12.97 7.98
N LEU A 221 -6.99 -12.45 8.68
CA LEU A 221 -7.42 -12.97 9.98
C LEU A 221 -8.11 -14.33 9.88
N ALA A 222 -8.70 -14.66 8.73
CA ALA A 222 -9.41 -15.92 8.51
C ALA A 222 -8.50 -17.06 7.99
N THR A 223 -7.45 -16.72 7.23
CA THR A 223 -6.53 -17.71 6.68
C THR A 223 -5.50 -18.12 7.72
N MET A 224 -5.45 -19.42 8.03
CA MET A 224 -4.56 -19.96 9.06
C MET A 224 -3.27 -20.55 8.46
N ALA A 225 -2.14 -20.26 9.11
CA ALA A 225 -0.89 -20.97 8.90
C ALA A 225 -0.88 -22.32 9.64
N GLY A 226 0.00 -23.22 9.22
CA GLY A 226 0.10 -24.56 9.82
C GLY A 226 0.50 -24.59 11.31
N ASN A 227 1.00 -23.48 11.84
CA ASN A 227 1.35 -23.33 13.26
C ASN A 227 0.24 -22.67 14.10
N GLY A 228 -0.96 -22.50 13.55
CA GLY A 228 -2.13 -21.97 14.27
C GLY A 228 -2.19 -20.45 14.41
N HIS A 229 -1.27 -19.70 13.78
CA HIS A 229 -1.42 -18.25 13.62
C HIS A 229 -2.25 -17.93 12.38
N ASP A 230 -3.04 -16.85 12.44
CA ASP A 230 -3.62 -16.26 11.23
C ASP A 230 -2.51 -15.68 10.32
N PHE A 231 -2.83 -15.40 9.06
CA PHE A 231 -1.86 -14.94 8.07
C PHE A 231 -1.21 -13.63 8.52
N LEU A 232 -1.97 -12.68 9.08
CA LEU A 232 -1.42 -11.40 9.51
C LEU A 232 -0.39 -11.60 10.63
N ALA A 233 -0.74 -12.38 11.66
CA ALA A 233 0.14 -12.69 12.78
C ALA A 233 1.38 -13.48 12.31
N TYR A 234 1.20 -14.46 11.43
CA TYR A 234 2.30 -15.23 10.87
C TYR A 234 3.29 -14.33 10.11
N THR A 235 2.77 -13.47 9.23
CA THR A 235 3.58 -12.53 8.46
C THR A 235 4.29 -11.51 9.35
N LYS A 236 3.63 -11.02 10.41
CA LYS A 236 4.27 -10.14 11.40
C LYS A 236 5.46 -10.81 12.06
N ASN A 237 5.30 -12.05 12.54
CA ASN A 237 6.39 -12.80 13.17
C ASN A 237 7.58 -13.00 12.22
N VAL A 238 7.32 -13.23 10.92
CA VAL A 238 8.38 -13.35 9.90
C VAL A 238 9.15 -12.04 9.71
N LEU A 239 8.46 -10.90 9.77
CA LEU A 239 9.10 -9.59 9.65
C LEU A 239 9.98 -9.25 10.87
N GLU A 240 9.52 -9.60 12.07
CA GLU A 240 10.22 -9.34 13.34
C GLU A 240 11.40 -10.29 13.59
N ALA A 241 11.38 -11.48 12.99
CA ALA A 241 12.42 -12.50 13.19
C ALA A 241 13.70 -12.28 12.37
N ALA A 242 13.73 -11.28 11.49
CA ALA A 242 14.80 -11.08 10.51
C ALA A 242 15.38 -9.68 10.57
#